data_AF-A0A350DM78-F1
#
_entry.id   AF-A0A350DM78-F1
#
_cell.length_a   1.000
_cell.length_b   1.000
_cell.length_c   1.000
_cell.angle_alpha   90.00
_cell.angle_beta   90.00
_cell.angle_gamma   90.00
#
_symmetry.space_group_name_H-M   'P 1'
#
loop_
_entity.id
_entity.type
_entity.pdbx_description
1 polymer ?
#
loop_
_entity_poly.entity_id
_entity_poly.type
_entity_poly.pdbx_seq_one_letter_code
_entity_poly.pdbx_strand_id
1 'polypeptide(L)' 'DFPMLLVSGENDPIGDMGKGIRKIASRLEKQNFSNITLQLYPHMRHEPIHEQNKQQVYQDIVDWINSNTAA' A
#
# COMPACT_ATOMS: atom_id res chain seq x y z
N ASP A 1 14.98 2.05 -11.63
CA ASP A 1 13.57 1.81 -11.28
C ASP A 1 13.55 0.98 -10.01
N PHE A 2 12.87 1.44 -8.96
CA PHE A 2 12.78 0.72 -7.68
C PHE A 2 11.31 0.39 -7.40
N PRO A 3 10.96 -0.87 -7.07
CA PRO A 3 9.61 -1.25 -6.69
C PRO A 3 9.14 -0.52 -5.44
N MET A 4 7.94 0.05 -5.46
CA MET A 4 7.33 0.72 -4.31
C MET A 4 5.98 0.09 -3.95
N LEU A 5 5.82 -0.29 -2.68
CA LEU A 5 4.54 -0.70 -2.11
C LEU A 5 3.97 0.44 -1.25
N LEU A 6 2.77 0.89 -1.59
CA LEU A 6 2.00 1.85 -0.80
C LEU A 6 0.88 1.10 -0.07
N VAL A 7 0.86 1.17 1.26
CA VAL A 7 -0.13 0.48 2.11
C VAL A 7 -0.93 1.48 2.94
N SER A 8 -2.26 1.34 2.98
CA SER A 8 -3.12 2.10 3.89
C SER A 8 -4.45 1.36 4.14
N GLY A 9 -5.15 1.72 5.21
CA GLY A 9 -6.57 1.39 5.36
C GLY A 9 -7.46 2.34 4.55
N GLU A 10 -8.59 1.83 4.06
CA GLU A 10 -9.57 2.63 3.29
C GLU A 10 -10.38 3.58 4.18
N ASN A 11 -10.55 3.25 5.47
CA ASN A 11 -11.23 4.07 6.47
C ASN A 11 -10.27 4.95 7.28
N ASP A 12 -9.05 5.18 6.79
CA ASP A 12 -8.11 6.11 7.41
C ASP A 12 -8.50 7.57 7.12
N PRO A 13 -8.95 8.36 8.13
CA PRO A 13 -9.25 9.77 7.94
C PRO A 13 -8.00 10.61 7.61
N ILE A 14 -6.80 10.17 8.02
CA ILE A 14 -5.54 10.87 7.70
C ILE A 14 -5.25 10.74 6.19
N GLY A 15 -5.55 9.58 5.61
CA GLY A 15 -5.44 9.31 4.18
C GLY A 15 -6.60 9.83 3.32
N ASP A 16 -7.47 10.71 3.81
CA ASP A 16 -8.70 11.16 3.12
C ASP A 16 -9.55 9.96 2.65
N MET A 17 -9.73 8.97 3.53
CA MET A 17 -10.43 7.70 3.26
C MET A 17 -9.87 7.00 2.01
N GLY A 18 -8.56 6.81 1.98
CA GLY A 18 -7.83 6.19 0.86
C GLY A 18 -7.60 7.09 -0.36
N LYS A 19 -8.21 8.27 -0.46
CA LYS A 19 -7.99 9.19 -1.60
C LYS A 19 -6.58 9.77 -1.62
N GLY A 20 -6.01 10.05 -0.45
CA GLY A 20 -4.67 10.61 -0.30
C GLY A 20 -3.60 9.70 -0.89
N ILE A 21 -3.63 8.42 -0.54
CA ILE A 21 -2.65 7.45 -1.05
C ILE A 21 -2.84 7.18 -2.55
N ARG A 22 -4.08 7.16 -3.06
CA ARG A 22 -4.37 7.08 -4.51
C ARG A 22 -3.77 8.28 -5.27
N LYS A 23 -3.90 9.50 -4.72
CA LYS A 23 -3.28 10.71 -5.30
C LYS A 23 -1.75 10.61 -5.33
N ILE A 24 -1.13 10.03 -4.30
CA ILE A 24 0.32 9.80 -4.26
C ILE A 24 0.73 8.82 -5.35
N ALA A 25 0.05 7.67 -5.47
CA ALA A 25 0.31 6.69 -6.53
C ALA A 25 0.24 7.34 -7.92
N SER A 26 -0.85 8.03 -8.24
CA SER A 26 -1.01 8.71 -9.54
C SER A 26 0.02 9.82 -9.78
N ARG A 27 0.54 10.48 -8.74
CA ARG A 27 1.61 11.47 -8.89
C ARG A 27 2.93 10.81 -9.24
N LEU A 28 3.25 9.68 -8.62
CA LEU A 28 4.45 8.91 -8.91
C LEU A 28 4.40 8.34 -10.34
N GLU A 29 3.25 7.80 -10.76
CA GLU A 29 3.05 7.35 -12.15
C GLU A 29 3.30 8.48 -13.16
N LYS A 30 2.78 9.70 -12.91
CA LYS A 30 3.02 10.89 -13.74
C LYS A 30 4.48 11.35 -13.76
N GLN A 31 5.29 10.93 -12.79
CA GLN A 31 6.73 11.19 -12.72
C GLN A 31 7.56 10.07 -13.38
N ASN A 32 6.91 9.17 -14.13
CA ASN A 32 7.52 8.02 -14.81
C ASN A 32 8.08 6.95 -13.88
N PHE A 33 7.63 6.88 -12.62
CA PHE A 33 7.85 5.69 -11.81
C PHE A 33 6.91 4.58 -12.32
N SER A 34 7.49 3.44 -12.70
CA SER A 34 6.75 2.38 -13.39
C SER A 34 6.31 1.23 -12.48
N ASN A 35 7.01 1.02 -11.36
CA ASN A 35 6.80 -0.10 -10.45
C ASN A 35 6.19 0.35 -9.11
N ILE A 36 4.90 0.70 -9.15
CA ILE A 36 4.13 1.12 -7.98
C ILE A 36 3.00 0.10 -7.74
N THR A 37 2.95 -0.46 -6.54
CA THR A 37 1.84 -1.27 -6.06
C THR A 37 1.09 -0.49 -4.98
N LEU A 38 -0.23 -0.41 -5.10
CA LEU A 38 -1.09 0.21 -4.10
C LEU A 38 -1.98 -0.87 -3.46
N GLN A 39 -1.80 -1.09 -2.15
CA GLN A 39 -2.62 -1.98 -1.35
C GLN A 39 -3.47 -1.17 -0.37
N LEU A 40 -4.79 -1.23 -0.57
CA LEU A 40 -5.78 -0.58 0.29
C LEU A 40 -6.63 -1.65 0.97
N TYR A 41 -6.60 -1.68 2.30
CA TYR A 41 -7.37 -2.64 3.08
C TYR A 41 -8.76 -2.09 3.41
N PRO A 42 -9.85 -2.74 2.92
CA PRO A 42 -11.20 -2.35 3.29
C PRO A 42 -11.39 -2.40 4.80
N HIS A 43 -12.18 -1.47 5.33
CA HIS A 43 -12.55 -1.37 6.75
C HIS A 43 -11.42 -1.00 7.73
N MET A 44 -10.14 -1.11 7.34
CA MET A 44 -9.01 -0.68 8.17
C MET A 44 -8.86 0.84 8.20
N ARG A 45 -8.36 1.36 9.33
CA ARG A 45 -8.02 2.77 9.58
C ARG A 45 -6.52 3.00 9.38
N HIS A 46 -5.89 3.75 10.29
CA HIS A 46 -4.56 4.32 10.10
C HIS A 46 -3.41 3.30 10.22
N GLU A 47 -3.58 2.25 11.03
CA GLU A 47 -2.49 1.31 11.33
C GLU A 47 -2.82 -0.13 10.89
N PRO A 48 -2.93 -0.44 9.58
CA PRO A 48 -3.24 -1.80 9.09
C PRO A 48 -2.40 -2.92 9.73
N ILE A 49 -1.13 -2.64 10.02
CA ILE A 49 -0.19 -3.57 10.65
C ILE A 49 -0.49 -3.87 12.14
N HIS A 50 -1.37 -3.11 12.79
CA HIS A 50 -1.77 -3.30 14.19
C HIS A 50 -3.25 -3.66 14.37
N GLU A 51 -4.01 -3.76 13.29
CA GLU A 51 -5.44 -4.10 13.34
C GLU A 51 -5.71 -5.60 13.50
N GLN A 52 -6.99 -5.95 13.68
CA GLN A 52 -7.44 -7.33 13.94
C GLN A 52 -6.91 -8.34 12.91
N ASN A 53 -6.95 -7.97 11.62
CA ASN A 53 -6.53 -8.82 10.51
C ASN A 53 -5.08 -8.55 10.07
N LYS A 54 -4.21 -8.06 10.96
CA LYS A 54 -2.79 -7.72 10.66
C LYS A 54 -1.98 -8.86 10.03
N GLN A 55 -2.35 -10.12 10.26
CA GLN A 55 -1.68 -11.27 9.63
C GLN A 55 -1.80 -11.27 8.11
N GLN A 56 -2.96 -10.85 7.58
CA GLN A 56 -3.14 -10.66 6.13
C GLN A 56 -2.19 -9.56 5.62
N VAL A 57 -2.09 -8.45 6.36
CA VAL A 57 -1.22 -7.34 6.02
C VAL A 57 0.25 -7.76 5.98
N TYR A 58 0.69 -8.56 6.96
CA TYR A 58 2.04 -9.10 6.99
C TYR A 58 2.30 -10.02 5.80
N GLN A 59 1.36 -10.92 5.49
CA GLN A 59 1.50 -11.86 4.38
C GLN A 59 1.60 -11.13 3.03
N ASP A 60 0.72 -10.16 2.79
CA ASP A 60 0.73 -9.37 1.54
C ASP A 60 2.06 -8.60 1.38
N ILE A 61 2.60 -8.04 2.46
CA ILE A 61 3.89 -7.35 2.43
C ILE A 61 5.02 -8.34 2.11
N VAL A 62 5.03 -9.51 2.76
CA VAL A 62 6.03 -10.56 2.51
C VAL A 62 5.96 -11.06 1.07
N ASP A 63 4.76 -11.32 0.56
CA ASP A 63 4.55 -11.78 -0.82
C ASP A 63 5.00 -10.72 -1.84
N TRP A 64 4.71 -9.44 -1.55
CA TRP A 64 5.20 -8.34 -2.36
C TRP A 64 6.73 -8.25 -2.37
N ILE A 65 7.37 -8.36 -1.21
CA ILE A 65 8.84 -8.36 -1.12
C ILE A 65 9.39 -9.52 -1.95
N ASN A 66 8.92 -10.75 -1.71
CA ASN A 66 9.40 -11.94 -2.40
C ASN A 66 9.25 -11.84 -3.92
N SER A 67 8.14 -11.31 -4.43
CA SER A 67 7.92 -11.11 -5.87
C SER A 67 8.81 -10.02 -6.50
N ASN A 68 9.39 -9.13 -5.69
CA ASN A 68 10.26 -8.04 -6.16
C ASN A 68 11.74 -8.24 -5.80
N THR A 69 12.08 -9.26 -5.00
CA THR A 69 13.47 -9.58 -4.61
C THR A 69 13.93 -10.97 -5.06
N ALA A 70 13.02 -11.81 -5.58
CA ALA A 70 13.42 -13.09 -6.16
C ALA A 70 14.32 -12.85 -7.38
N ALA A 71 15.53 -13.43 -7.32
CA ALA A 71 16.53 -13.43 -8.39
C ALA A 71 16.09 -14.27 -9.59
#